data_AF-A0A969X3P5-F1
#
_entry.id   AF-A0A969X3P5-F1
#
_cell.length_a   1.000
_cell.length_b   1.000
_cell.length_c   1.000
_cell.angle_alpha   90.00
_cell.angle_beta   90.00
_cell.angle_gamma   90.00
#
_symmetry.space_group_name_H-M   'P 1'
#
loop_
_entity.id
_entity.type
_entity.pdbx_description
1 polymer ?
#
loop_
_entity_poly.entity_id
_entity_poly.type
_entity_poly.pdbx_seq_one_letter_code
_entity_poly.pdbx_strand_id
1 'polypeptide(L)'
;MKTIYKVFLNIIILTSIFLANSNIYAQNNFDKWFKNNGLRIDYYHTGTSKTEQILFKELKFEKHWGGRKKNLIDKFEYGSYLVKVYDAKTKTLIYSYGFCSLFEEWQFTEEAKTLNRGFPESLIIPFPKNNIKVELLS
;
A
#
# COMPACT_ATOMS: atom_id res chain seq x y z
N MET A 1 -22.65 -55.77 5.38
CA MET A 1 -22.73 -54.64 4.42
C MET A 1 -23.47 -53.41 4.94
N LYS A 2 -24.71 -53.50 5.47
CA LYS A 2 -25.48 -52.32 5.93
C LYS A 2 -24.81 -51.50 7.05
N THR A 3 -24.14 -52.16 8.00
CA THR A 3 -23.43 -51.50 9.11
C THR A 3 -22.23 -50.67 8.64
N ILE A 4 -21.48 -51.19 7.67
CA ILE A 4 -20.32 -50.50 7.07
C ILE A 4 -20.79 -49.24 6.34
N TYR A 5 -21.88 -49.33 5.57
CA TYR A 5 -22.49 -48.17 4.90
C TYR A 5 -22.93 -47.08 5.88
N LYS A 6 -23.48 -47.47 7.03
CA LYS A 6 -23.93 -46.55 8.07
C LYS A 6 -22.76 -45.84 8.76
N VAL A 7 -21.64 -46.54 8.98
CA VAL A 7 -20.40 -45.94 9.52
C VAL A 7 -19.79 -44.97 8.52
N PHE A 8 -19.70 -45.34 7.24
CA PHE A 8 -19.24 -44.43 6.19
C PHE A 8 -20.12 -43.18 6.07
N LEU A 9 -21.43 -43.33 6.11
CA LEU A 9 -22.38 -42.21 6.07
C LEU A 9 -22.20 -41.27 7.26
N ASN A 10 -22.00 -41.80 8.47
CA ASN A 10 -21.74 -41.00 9.66
C ASN A 10 -20.41 -40.23 9.60
N ILE A 11 -19.36 -40.83 9.02
CA ILE A 11 -18.07 -40.15 8.82
C ILE A 11 -18.20 -38.99 7.82
N ILE A 12 -18.98 -39.17 6.75
CA ILE A 12 -19.26 -38.12 5.76
C ILE A 12 -20.05 -36.96 6.39
N ILE A 13 -21.04 -37.28 7.23
CA ILE A 13 -21.83 -36.27 7.94
C ILE A 13 -20.95 -35.49 8.92
N LEU A 14 -20.10 -36.18 9.69
CA LEU A 14 -19.21 -35.55 10.66
C LEU A 14 -18.16 -34.64 10.01
N THR A 15 -17.59 -35.07 8.88
CA THR A 15 -16.63 -34.25 8.10
C THR A 15 -17.30 -33.04 7.45
N SER A 16 -18.55 -33.17 6.99
CA SER A 16 -19.32 -32.04 6.43
C SER A 16 -19.63 -30.97 7.47
N ILE A 17 -19.96 -31.37 8.70
CA ILE A 17 -20.21 -30.45 9.83
C ILE A 17 -18.92 -29.70 10.22
N PHE A 18 -17.77 -30.38 10.16
CA PHE A 18 -16.48 -29.75 10.46
C PHE A 18 -16.07 -28.70 9.41
N LEU A 19 -16.33 -28.96 8.13
CA LEU A 19 -16.05 -28.02 7.04
C LEU A 19 -16.98 -26.80 7.06
N ALA A 20 -18.25 -26.97 7.46
CA ALA A 20 -19.23 -25.88 7.53
C ALA A 20 -18.91 -24.80 8.59
N ASN A 21 -18.02 -25.09 9.54
CA ASN A 21 -17.59 -24.15 10.58
C ASN A 21 -16.31 -23.38 10.23
N SER A 22 -15.75 -23.57 9.03
CA SER A 22 -14.63 -22.77 8.56
C SER A 22 -15.11 -21.38 8.13
N ASN A 23 -15.11 -20.44 9.07
CA ASN A 23 -15.27 -19.02 8.75
C ASN A 23 -14.04 -18.55 7.95
N ILE A 24 -14.10 -18.65 6.63
CA ILE A 24 -13.12 -18.03 5.72
C ILE A 24 -13.42 -16.52 5.73
N TYR A 25 -12.93 -15.83 6.75
CA TYR A 25 -12.84 -14.37 6.68
C TYR A 25 -11.80 -14.03 5.63
N ALA A 26 -12.24 -13.72 4.41
CA ALA A 26 -11.45 -12.92 3.50
C ALA A 26 -11.26 -11.55 4.16
N GLN A 27 -10.20 -11.41 4.97
CA GLN A 27 -9.93 -10.18 5.70
C GLN A 27 -9.84 -9.05 4.69
N ASN A 28 -10.84 -8.16 4.71
CA ASN A 28 -10.79 -6.93 3.95
C ASN A 28 -9.75 -6.04 4.65
N ASN A 29 -8.47 -6.29 4.36
CA ASN A 29 -7.33 -5.59 4.99
C ASN A 29 -7.47 -4.08 4.81
N PHE A 30 -8.18 -3.62 3.77
CA PHE A 30 -8.42 -2.21 3.56
C PHE A 30 -9.26 -1.59 4.67
N ASP A 31 -10.46 -2.09 4.92
CA ASP A 31 -11.37 -1.52 5.92
C ASP A 31 -10.83 -1.66 7.34
N LYS A 32 -9.89 -2.57 7.58
CA LYS A 32 -9.17 -2.66 8.86
C LYS A 32 -8.35 -1.39 9.13
N TRP A 33 -7.67 -0.86 8.11
CA TRP A 33 -6.66 0.19 8.28
C TRP A 33 -7.11 1.57 7.75
N PHE A 34 -8.01 1.60 6.77
CA PHE A 34 -8.29 2.78 5.97
C PHE A 34 -9.78 3.11 5.86
N LYS A 35 -10.07 4.39 5.60
CA LYS A 35 -11.39 4.89 5.17
C LYS A 35 -11.42 5.01 3.64
N ASN A 36 -12.61 5.10 3.05
CA ASN A 36 -12.78 5.27 1.60
C ASN A 36 -12.54 6.72 1.12
N ASN A 37 -11.49 7.36 1.64
CA ASN A 37 -11.04 8.72 1.34
C ASN A 37 -9.55 8.66 0.98
N GLY A 38 -9.01 9.70 0.37
CA GLY A 38 -7.58 9.82 0.10
C GLY A 38 -6.88 10.75 1.08
N LEU A 39 -5.63 10.45 1.39
CA LEU A 39 -4.67 11.39 1.96
C LEU A 39 -3.62 11.68 0.89
N ARG A 40 -3.65 12.91 0.37
CA ARG A 40 -2.65 13.42 -0.56
C ARG A 40 -1.56 14.14 0.23
N ILE A 41 -0.31 13.83 -0.10
CA ILE A 41 0.88 14.38 0.53
C ILE A 41 1.65 15.07 -0.58
N ASP A 42 1.67 16.40 -0.53
CA ASP A 42 2.40 17.21 -1.49
C ASP A 42 3.81 17.47 -0.93
N TYR A 43 4.81 17.33 -1.79
CA TYR A 43 6.21 17.59 -1.47
C TYR A 43 6.94 18.19 -2.67
N TYR A 44 8.10 18.77 -2.43
CA TYR A 44 9.04 19.14 -3.47
C TYR A 44 10.16 18.11 -3.52
N HIS A 45 10.35 17.56 -4.72
CA HIS A 45 11.46 16.71 -5.06
C HIS A 45 12.57 17.58 -5.64
N THR A 46 13.65 17.76 -4.89
CA THR A 46 14.66 18.76 -5.22
C THR A 46 16.05 18.15 -5.28
N GLY A 47 16.93 18.75 -6.09
CA GLY A 47 18.30 18.30 -6.18
C GLY A 47 18.96 18.57 -7.52
N THR A 48 19.94 17.73 -7.82
CA THR A 48 20.84 17.82 -8.99
C THR A 48 20.97 16.42 -9.60
N SER A 49 21.83 16.29 -10.62
CA SER A 49 22.24 14.98 -11.17
C SER A 49 22.91 14.03 -10.17
N LYS A 50 23.30 14.50 -8.97
CA LYS A 50 23.99 13.69 -7.95
C LYS A 50 23.35 13.68 -6.58
N THR A 51 22.34 14.52 -6.35
CA THR A 51 21.77 14.73 -5.02
C THR A 51 20.27 14.76 -5.12
N GLU A 52 19.61 14.24 -4.09
CA GLU A 52 18.16 14.25 -3.94
C GLU A 52 17.79 14.70 -2.53
N GLN A 53 16.74 15.51 -2.43
CA GLN A 53 16.17 16.00 -1.19
C GLN A 53 14.65 16.14 -1.34
N ILE A 54 13.93 15.66 -0.32
CA ILE A 54 12.47 15.77 -0.23
C ILE A 54 12.10 16.85 0.77
N LEU A 55 11.34 17.85 0.34
CA LEU A 55 10.79 18.88 1.23
C LEU A 55 9.28 18.74 1.33
N PHE A 56 8.78 18.46 2.52
CA PHE A 56 7.34 18.40 2.78
C PHE A 56 6.69 19.76 2.49
N LYS A 57 5.54 19.74 1.82
CA LYS A 57 4.75 20.94 1.52
C LYS A 57 3.46 20.98 2.34
N GLU A 58 2.57 20.02 2.11
CA GLU A 58 1.25 20.01 2.76
C GLU A 58 0.58 18.63 2.72
N LEU A 59 -0.46 18.46 3.55
CA LEU A 59 -1.38 17.32 3.52
C LEU A 59 -2.76 17.79 3.07
N LYS A 60 -3.40 17.02 2.18
CA LYS A 60 -4.75 17.27 1.70
C LYS A 60 -5.65 16.06 1.89
N PHE A 61 -6.86 16.31 2.37
CA PHE A 61 -7.92 15.31 2.42
C PHE A 61 -8.64 15.24 1.08
N GLU A 62 -8.76 14.05 0.50
CA GLU A 62 -9.54 13.81 -0.71
C GLU A 62 -10.82 13.05 -0.37
N LYS A 63 -11.96 13.56 -0.84
CA LYS A 63 -13.30 13.02 -0.49
C LYS A 63 -13.47 11.55 -0.84
N HIS A 64 -12.80 11.06 -1.88
CA HIS A 64 -12.92 9.68 -2.34
C HIS A 64 -11.55 9.05 -2.54
N TRP A 65 -11.43 7.76 -2.22
CA TRP A 65 -10.25 6.97 -2.57
C TRP A 65 -10.40 6.39 -3.98
N GLY A 66 -9.50 6.78 -4.89
CA GLY A 66 -9.47 6.30 -6.28
C GLY A 66 -8.56 5.10 -6.54
N GLY A 67 -7.71 4.71 -5.59
CA GLY A 67 -6.74 3.63 -5.77
C GLY A 67 -7.25 2.25 -5.37
N ARG A 68 -6.31 1.30 -5.25
CA ARG A 68 -6.60 -0.11 -4.96
C ARG A 68 -7.09 -0.32 -3.52
N LYS A 69 -8.02 -1.26 -3.35
CA LYS A 69 -8.52 -1.75 -2.04
C LYS A 69 -8.14 -3.21 -1.74
N LYS A 70 -7.53 -3.88 -2.72
CA LYS A 70 -7.01 -5.24 -2.63
C LYS A 70 -5.52 -5.22 -2.96
N ASN A 71 -4.78 -6.23 -2.51
CA ASN A 71 -3.33 -6.32 -2.70
C ASN A 71 -2.62 -5.03 -2.24
N LEU A 72 -2.90 -4.58 -1.01
CA LEU A 72 -2.43 -3.30 -0.49
C LEU A 72 -0.90 -3.20 -0.44
N ILE A 73 -0.24 -4.34 -0.31
CA ILE A 73 1.22 -4.44 -0.32
C ILE A 73 1.65 -4.79 -1.73
N ASP A 74 2.46 -3.91 -2.31
CA ASP A 74 3.17 -4.18 -3.55
C ASP A 74 4.19 -5.30 -3.32
N LYS A 75 4.13 -6.33 -4.16
CA LYS A 75 5.03 -7.48 -4.10
C LYS A 75 6.22 -7.34 -5.03
N PHE A 76 6.12 -6.44 -6.01
CA PHE A 76 7.10 -6.29 -7.07
C PHE A 76 8.05 -5.13 -6.79
N GLU A 77 7.59 -4.12 -6.03
CA GLU A 77 8.37 -2.94 -5.68
C GLU A 77 8.94 -2.26 -6.95
N TYR A 78 8.14 -2.16 -8.00
CA TYR A 78 8.55 -1.59 -9.28
C TYR A 78 8.49 -0.06 -9.29
N GLY A 79 9.39 0.54 -10.07
CA GLY A 79 9.61 1.98 -10.11
C GLY A 79 10.88 2.34 -9.35
N SER A 80 11.36 3.55 -9.57
CA SER A 80 12.59 4.04 -8.95
C SER A 80 12.34 4.60 -7.55
N TYR A 81 11.07 4.81 -7.19
CA TYR A 81 10.67 5.19 -5.85
C TYR A 81 9.60 4.25 -5.31
N LEU A 82 9.60 4.06 -4.00
CA LEU A 82 8.69 3.17 -3.30
C LEU A 82 8.10 3.87 -2.08
N VAL A 83 6.78 3.99 -2.06
CA VAL A 83 6.03 4.44 -0.89
C VAL A 83 5.72 3.25 0.00
N LYS A 84 6.08 3.32 1.28
CA LYS A 84 5.66 2.36 2.32
C LYS A 84 4.91 3.08 3.43
N VAL A 85 3.77 2.53 3.82
CA VAL A 85 2.90 3.05 4.88
C VAL A 85 2.80 2.03 5.99
N TYR A 86 3.17 2.44 7.19
CA TYR A 86 3.14 1.62 8.39
C TYR A 86 2.13 2.14 9.40
N ASP A 87 1.41 1.24 10.08
CA ASP A 87 0.68 1.61 11.29
C ASP A 87 1.68 2.05 12.37
N ALA A 88 1.49 3.24 12.95
CA ALA A 88 2.47 3.80 13.87
C ALA A 88 2.57 3.02 15.19
N LYS A 89 1.49 2.34 15.60
CA LYS A 89 1.41 1.60 16.86
C LYS A 89 2.03 0.21 16.72
N THR A 90 1.61 -0.56 15.71
CA THR A 90 2.05 -1.95 15.54
C THR A 90 3.28 -2.09 14.66
N LYS A 91 3.70 -1.02 13.97
CA LYS A 91 4.78 -1.02 12.98
C LYS A 91 4.52 -1.99 11.81
N THR A 92 3.27 -2.37 11.60
CA THR A 92 2.88 -3.26 10.51
C THR A 92 2.85 -2.48 9.20
N LEU A 93 3.43 -3.03 8.13
CA LEU A 93 3.27 -2.51 6.78
C LEU A 93 1.83 -2.73 6.31
N ILE A 94 1.11 -1.65 5.98
CA ILE A 94 -0.33 -1.68 5.70
C ILE A 94 -0.68 -1.22 4.28
N TYR A 95 0.21 -0.49 3.61
CA TYR A 95 0.07 -0.12 2.21
C TYR A 95 1.45 0.16 1.60
N SER A 96 1.66 -0.20 0.34
CA SER A 96 2.84 0.22 -0.44
C SER A 96 2.50 0.35 -1.91
N TYR A 97 3.29 1.09 -2.67
CA TYR A 97 3.30 1.09 -4.14
C TYR A 97 4.55 1.79 -4.63
N GLY A 98 5.11 1.35 -5.74
CA GLY A 98 6.20 2.06 -6.40
C GLY A 98 5.74 2.94 -7.58
N PHE A 99 6.59 3.89 -7.95
CA PHE A 99 6.37 4.87 -9.01
C PHE A 99 7.71 5.38 -9.57
N CYS A 100 7.65 6.05 -10.72
CA CYS A 100 8.75 6.84 -11.29
C CYS A 100 8.35 8.31 -11.30
N SER A 101 9.33 9.20 -11.29
CA SER A 101 9.08 10.64 -11.19
C SER A 101 9.69 11.43 -12.34
N LEU A 102 9.15 12.62 -12.62
CA LEU A 102 9.75 13.52 -13.60
C LEU A 102 11.09 14.08 -13.10
N PHE A 103 11.27 14.20 -11.78
CA PHE A 103 12.57 14.58 -11.21
C PHE A 103 13.65 13.56 -11.57
N GLU A 104 13.37 12.26 -11.43
CA GLU A 104 14.28 11.18 -11.82
C GLU A 104 14.67 11.29 -13.29
N GLU A 105 13.70 11.44 -14.20
CA GLU A 105 14.00 11.62 -15.62
C GLU A 105 14.88 12.86 -15.85
N TRP A 106 14.58 13.96 -15.16
CA TRP A 106 15.33 15.21 -15.26
C TRP A 106 16.77 15.08 -14.74
N GLN A 107 17.04 14.25 -13.73
CA GLN A 107 18.39 14.06 -13.17
C GLN A 107 19.41 13.58 -14.21
N PHE A 108 18.96 12.91 -15.28
CA PHE A 108 19.81 12.41 -16.36
C PHE A 108 20.05 13.42 -17.49
N THR A 109 19.56 14.66 -17.34
CA THR A 109 19.76 15.73 -18.33
C THR A 109 21.07 16.50 -18.11
N GLU A 110 21.57 17.17 -19.15
CA GLU A 110 22.73 18.07 -19.02
C GLU A 110 22.43 19.25 -18.07
N GLU A 111 21.16 19.68 -18.00
CA GLU A 111 20.75 20.77 -17.10
C GLU A 111 21.00 20.40 -15.63
N ALA A 112 20.67 19.17 -15.22
CA ALA A 112 20.85 18.70 -13.85
C ALA A 112 22.31 18.62 -13.39
N LYS A 113 23.29 18.69 -14.31
CA LYS A 113 24.72 18.77 -13.98
C LYS A 113 25.13 20.17 -13.51
N THR A 114 24.34 21.20 -13.83
CA THR A 114 24.70 22.61 -13.62
C THR A 114 23.72 23.35 -12.71
N LEU A 115 22.47 22.90 -12.63
CA LEU A 115 21.42 23.55 -11.86
C LEU A 115 20.87 22.63 -10.77
N ASN A 116 20.40 23.25 -9.68
CA ASN A 116 19.52 22.64 -8.71
C ASN A 116 18.07 23.02 -9.06
N ARG A 117 17.18 22.03 -9.18
CA ARG A 117 15.75 22.26 -9.44
C ARG A 117 14.88 21.55 -8.40
N GLY A 118 13.66 22.06 -8.25
CA GLY A 118 12.62 21.45 -7.45
C GLY A 118 11.36 21.19 -8.27
N PHE A 119 10.85 19.97 -8.18
CA PHE A 119 9.65 19.50 -8.87
C PHE A 119 8.54 19.29 -7.83
N PRO A 120 7.35 19.89 -8.01
CA PRO A 120 6.22 19.60 -7.14
C PRO A 120 5.68 18.20 -7.44
N GLU A 121 5.63 17.35 -6.43
CA GLU A 121 5.10 15.99 -6.52
C GLU A 121 4.02 15.75 -5.47
N SER A 122 3.18 14.76 -5.74
CA SER A 122 2.05 14.40 -4.90
C SER A 122 1.94 12.89 -4.82
N LEU A 123 2.09 12.34 -3.61
CA LEU A 123 1.80 10.94 -3.32
C LEU A 123 0.43 10.84 -2.66
N ILE A 124 -0.38 9.87 -3.09
CA ILE A 124 -1.74 9.69 -2.58
C ILE A 124 -1.84 8.28 -1.98
N ILE A 125 -2.26 8.22 -0.72
CA ILE A 125 -2.49 6.97 0.00
C ILE A 125 -3.95 6.92 0.49
N PRO A 126 -4.51 5.73 0.78
CA PRO A 126 -5.83 5.66 1.40
C PRO A 126 -5.79 6.34 2.77
N PHE A 127 -6.86 7.03 3.13
CA PHE A 127 -6.90 7.81 4.36
C PHE A 127 -6.88 6.87 5.59
N PRO A 128 -5.89 7.00 6.48
CA PRO A 128 -5.70 6.06 7.58
C PRO A 128 -6.71 6.28 8.70
N LYS A 129 -7.08 5.20 9.40
CA LYS A 129 -7.92 5.26 10.61
C LYS A 129 -7.13 5.66 11.85
N ASN A 130 -5.84 5.35 11.88
CA ASN A 130 -4.92 5.62 12.99
C ASN A 130 -3.69 6.39 12.49
N ASN A 131 -2.82 6.82 13.42
CA ASN A 131 -1.54 7.42 13.06
C ASN A 131 -0.68 6.44 12.27
N ILE A 132 0.02 6.95 11.27
CA ILE A 132 0.87 6.18 10.36
C ILE A 132 2.27 6.78 10.27
N LYS A 133 3.22 5.96 9.84
CA LYS A 133 4.53 6.40 9.33
C LYS A 133 4.53 6.18 7.83
N VAL A 134 4.86 7.21 7.06
CA VAL A 134 5.08 7.11 5.62
C VAL A 134 6.58 7.18 5.36
N GLU A 135 7.09 6.24 4.57
CA GLU A 135 8.46 6.22 4.08
C GLU A 135 8.42 6.34 2.56
N LEU A 136 9.23 7.25 2.02
CA LEU A 136 9.52 7.36 0.61
C LEU A 136 10.96 6.89 0.42
N LEU A 137 11.14 5.82 -0.35
CA LEU A 137 12.43 5.20 -0.62
C LEU A 137 12.79 5.45 -2.09
N SER A 138 14.05 5.78 -2.35
CA SER A 138 14.70 5.82 -3.68
C SER A 138 15.65 4.63 -3.82
#